data_AF-A0A2U1MY02-F1
#
_entry.id   AF-A0A2U1MY02-F1
#
_cell.length_a   1.000
_cell.length_b   1.000
_cell.length_c   1.000
_cell.angle_alpha   90.00
_cell.angle_beta   90.00
_cell.angle_gamma   90.00
#
_symmetry.space_group_name_H-M   'P 1'
#
loop_
_entity.id
_entity.type
_entity.pdbx_description
1 polymer ?
#
loop_
_entity_poly.entity_id
_entity_poly.type
_entity_poly.pdbx_seq_one_letter_code
_entity_poly.pdbx_strand_id
1 'polypeptide(L)'
;MYGHIEKLAHEIQKGAASVEGVEAKLWQVPEILSEEVLKKMSAPPKSDVPVITPNELGEADGYIFGFPTLVHHGMIFVPIGYIFGDGMSEMGELKGGSPYGAGTFSGDGSRQPSKLELEQAFHQGKYIATDAITSLLSIVALNLSTYLSHINSYLLSS
;
A
#
# COMPACT_ATOMS: atom_id res chain seq x y z
N MET A 1 5.07 -11.99 -7.72
CA MET A 1 4.56 -12.74 -8.87
C MET A 1 5.59 -12.88 -10.01
N TYR A 2 5.88 -11.90 -10.87
CA TYR A 2 6.78 -12.11 -12.03
C TYR A 2 8.27 -11.73 -11.84
N GLY A 3 8.78 -11.71 -10.61
CA GLY A 3 10.20 -11.45 -10.32
C GLY A 3 10.73 -10.03 -10.57
N HIS A 4 9.96 -9.11 -11.17
CA HIS A 4 10.40 -7.72 -11.41
C HIS A 4 10.77 -6.98 -10.11
N ILE A 5 9.89 -7.05 -9.11
CA ILE A 5 10.13 -6.43 -7.79
C ILE A 5 11.31 -7.07 -7.09
N GLU A 6 11.48 -8.39 -7.21
CA GLU A 6 12.60 -9.12 -6.62
C GLU A 6 13.94 -8.70 -7.22
N LYS A 7 14.01 -8.52 -8.55
CA LYS A 7 15.21 -7.98 -9.21
C LYS A 7 15.55 -6.57 -8.70
N LEU A 8 14.56 -5.70 -8.56
CA LEU A 8 14.76 -4.36 -7.98
C LEU A 8 15.22 -4.46 -6.52
N ALA A 9 14.62 -5.36 -5.74
CA ALA A 9 14.95 -5.56 -4.34
C ALA A 9 16.38 -6.07 -4.14
N HIS A 10 16.88 -6.94 -5.03
CA HIS A 10 18.29 -7.35 -5.02
C HIS A 10 19.25 -6.20 -5.32
N GLU A 11 18.94 -5.31 -6.27
CA GLU A 11 19.79 -4.14 -6.54
C GLU A 11 19.75 -3.14 -5.37
N ILE A 12 18.59 -2.93 -4.75
CA ILE A 12 18.45 -2.14 -3.53
C ILE A 12 19.27 -2.75 -2.39
N GLN A 13 19.18 -4.08 -2.19
CA GLN A 13 19.95 -4.80 -1.17
C GLN A 13 21.46 -4.64 -1.39
N LYS A 14 21.95 -4.82 -2.62
CA LYS A 14 23.37 -4.60 -2.96
C LYS A 14 23.82 -3.18 -2.63
N GLY A 15 23.00 -2.19 -2.98
CA GLY A 15 23.26 -0.79 -2.67
C GLY A 15 23.35 -0.54 -1.17
N ALA A 16 22.38 -1.02 -0.39
CA ALA A 16 22.37 -0.90 1.07
C ALA A 16 23.56 -1.61 1.72
N ALA A 17 23.86 -2.86 1.30
CA ALA A 17 24.98 -3.65 1.82
C ALA A 17 26.37 -3.08 1.46
N SER A 18 26.46 -2.14 0.52
CA SER A 18 27.73 -1.49 0.16
C SER A 18 28.16 -0.40 1.15
N VAL A 19 27.26 0.00 2.06
CA VAL A 19 27.54 1.03 3.08
C VAL A 19 28.14 0.37 4.32
N GLU A 20 29.29 0.88 4.78
CA GLU A 20 29.95 0.38 5.99
C GLU A 20 29.02 0.44 7.21
N GLY A 21 28.93 -0.67 7.95
CA GLY A 21 28.09 -0.79 9.14
C GLY A 21 26.61 -1.09 8.88
N VAL A 22 26.18 -1.24 7.61
CA VAL A 22 24.79 -1.57 7.26
C VAL A 22 24.63 -3.07 6.97
N GLU A 23 23.73 -3.73 7.70
CA GLU A 23 23.26 -5.09 7.38
C GLU A 23 21.96 -5.01 6.57
N ALA A 24 22.00 -5.47 5.31
CA ALA A 24 20.84 -5.48 4.44
C ALA A 24 20.30 -6.90 4.22
N LYS A 25 19.15 -7.21 4.83
CA LYS A 25 18.41 -8.46 4.63
C LYS A 25 17.31 -8.28 3.58
N LEU A 26 17.05 -9.33 2.81
CA LEU A 26 15.97 -9.38 1.83
C LEU A 26 14.97 -10.45 2.23
N TRP A 27 13.70 -10.09 2.26
CA TRP A 27 12.60 -10.99 2.54
C TRP A 27 11.46 -10.84 1.54
N GLN A 28 10.62 -11.86 1.44
CA GLN A 28 9.35 -11.83 0.74
C GLN A 28 8.17 -11.94 1.72
N VAL A 29 7.07 -11.29 1.39
CA VAL A 29 5.79 -11.45 2.11
C VAL A 29 5.17 -12.80 1.72
N PRO A 30 4.48 -13.51 2.64
CA PRO A 30 3.78 -14.75 2.31
C PRO A 30 2.86 -14.61 1.11
N GLU A 31 2.95 -15.56 0.17
CA GLU A 31 2.02 -15.67 -0.96
C GLU A 31 0.63 -16.09 -0.45
N ILE A 32 -0.39 -15.36 -0.87
CA ILE A 32 -1.79 -15.55 -0.42
C ILE A 32 -2.64 -16.30 -1.45
N LEU A 33 -2.17 -16.41 -2.69
CA LEU A 33 -2.84 -17.15 -3.76
C LEU A 33 -2.57 -18.65 -3.65
N SER A 34 -3.58 -19.46 -3.99
CA SER A 34 -3.42 -20.91 -4.04
C SER A 34 -2.55 -21.34 -5.23
N GLU A 35 -1.92 -22.52 -5.13
CA GLU A 35 -1.08 -23.06 -6.20
C GLU A 35 -1.85 -23.25 -7.52
N GLU A 36 -3.14 -23.57 -7.44
CA GLU A 36 -4.02 -23.66 -8.62
C GLU A 36 -4.14 -22.31 -9.34
N VAL A 37 -4.35 -21.23 -8.58
CA VAL A 37 -4.46 -19.87 -9.14
C VAL A 37 -3.12 -19.44 -9.73
N LEU A 38 -2.02 -19.64 -9.01
CA LEU A 38 -0.66 -19.33 -9.48
C LEU A 38 -0.34 -20.04 -10.79
N LYS A 39 -0.72 -21.32 -10.92
CA LYS A 39 -0.55 -22.10 -12.16
C LYS A 39 -1.35 -21.50 -13.32
N LYS A 40 -2.60 -21.10 -13.09
CA LYS A 40 -3.42 -20.43 -14.13
C LYS A 40 -2.82 -19.10 -14.58
N MET A 41 -2.16 -18.39 -13.66
CA MET A 41 -1.50 -17.11 -13.93
C MET A 41 -0.14 -17.27 -14.61
N SER A 42 0.32 -18.50 -14.86
CA SER A 42 1.68 -18.79 -15.33
C SER A 42 2.74 -18.12 -14.45
N ALA A 43 2.50 -18.12 -13.13
CA ALA A 43 3.45 -17.58 -12.18
C ALA A 43 4.77 -18.38 -12.25
N PRO A 44 5.93 -17.71 -12.15
CA PRO A 44 7.21 -18.38 -12.07
C PRO A 44 7.29 -19.24 -10.79
N PRO A 45 8.31 -20.14 -10.71
CA PRO A 45 8.59 -20.87 -9.49
C PRO A 45 8.76 -19.94 -8.28
N LYS A 46 8.50 -20.49 -7.08
CA LYS A 46 8.72 -19.77 -5.82
C LYS A 46 10.19 -19.33 -5.74
N SER A 47 10.39 -18.09 -5.29
CA SER A 47 11.74 -17.56 -5.00
C SER A 47 12.33 -18.23 -3.77
N ASP A 48 13.66 -18.32 -3.73
CA ASP A 48 14.44 -18.82 -2.59
C ASP A 48 14.60 -17.76 -1.47
N VAL A 49 14.15 -16.52 -1.69
CA VAL A 49 14.16 -15.46 -0.68
C VAL A 49 13.35 -15.90 0.55
N PRO A 50 13.84 -15.71 1.79
CA PRO A 50 13.10 -16.13 2.98
C PRO A 50 11.79 -15.34 3.15
N VAL A 51 10.76 -16.03 3.64
CA VAL A 51 9.47 -15.42 3.97
C VAL A 51 9.57 -14.73 5.33
N ILE A 52 9.12 -13.47 5.42
CA ILE A 52 9.07 -12.73 6.69
C ILE A 52 7.75 -12.97 7.43
N THR A 53 7.82 -13.01 8.75
CA THR A 53 6.68 -12.97 9.67
C THR A 53 6.57 -11.60 10.36
N PRO A 54 5.37 -11.19 10.81
CA PRO A 54 5.21 -9.90 11.49
C PRO A 54 6.13 -9.70 12.70
N ASN A 55 6.49 -10.77 13.41
CA ASN A 55 7.35 -10.68 14.59
C ASN A 55 8.81 -10.31 14.25
N GLU A 56 9.28 -10.70 13.07
CA GLU A 56 10.65 -10.40 12.61
C GLU A 56 10.81 -8.95 12.16
N LEU A 57 9.70 -8.23 11.92
CA LEU A 57 9.77 -6.83 11.52
C LEU A 57 10.53 -6.01 12.58
N GLY A 58 10.28 -6.25 13.87
CA GLY A 58 10.87 -5.45 14.96
C GLY A 58 12.40 -5.51 15.08
N GLU A 59 13.07 -6.37 14.32
CA GLU A 59 14.53 -6.48 14.31
C GLU A 59 15.23 -5.42 13.45
N ALA A 60 14.52 -4.76 12.54
CA ALA A 60 15.11 -3.82 11.59
C ALA A 60 14.97 -2.36 12.03
N ASP A 61 16.04 -1.57 11.86
CA ASP A 61 16.02 -0.13 12.09
C ASP A 61 15.35 0.66 10.95
N GLY A 62 15.19 0.05 9.78
CA GLY A 62 14.60 0.67 8.60
C GLY A 62 14.06 -0.35 7.61
N TYR A 63 13.06 0.07 6.82
CA TYR A 63 12.39 -0.79 5.85
C TYR A 63 12.31 -0.14 4.49
N ILE A 64 12.43 -0.97 3.46
CA ILE A 64 12.08 -0.62 2.08
C ILE A 64 11.06 -1.66 1.60
N PHE A 65 9.85 -1.19 1.28
CA PHE A 65 8.79 -2.06 0.78
C PHE A 65 8.72 -2.00 -0.75
N GLY A 66 8.77 -3.17 -1.38
CA GLY A 66 8.53 -3.32 -2.81
C GLY A 66 7.24 -4.08 -3.05
N PHE A 67 6.31 -3.51 -3.80
CA PHE A 67 5.05 -4.15 -4.17
C PHE A 67 4.71 -3.89 -5.64
N PRO A 68 4.19 -4.89 -6.37
CA PRO A 68 3.60 -4.63 -7.67
C PRO A 68 2.25 -3.91 -7.49
N THR A 69 1.90 -3.05 -8.43
CA THR A 69 0.56 -2.44 -8.44
C THR A 69 -0.49 -3.48 -8.83
N LEU A 70 -1.34 -3.87 -7.87
CA LEU A 70 -2.37 -4.91 -8.05
C LEU A 70 -3.79 -4.35 -7.93
N VAL A 71 -4.03 -3.12 -8.40
CA VAL A 71 -5.35 -2.45 -8.31
C VAL A 71 -6.46 -3.32 -8.94
N HIS A 72 -6.16 -4.01 -10.04
CA HIS A 72 -7.09 -4.95 -10.69
C HIS A 72 -7.40 -6.22 -9.88
N HIS A 73 -6.59 -6.53 -8.86
CA HIS A 73 -6.83 -7.63 -7.91
C HIS A 73 -7.35 -7.14 -6.55
N GLY A 74 -7.87 -5.90 -6.49
CA GLY A 74 -8.48 -5.36 -5.26
C GLY A 74 -7.49 -4.68 -4.32
N MET A 75 -6.25 -4.42 -4.74
CA MET A 75 -5.37 -3.53 -3.98
C MET A 75 -5.96 -2.13 -3.96
N ILE A 76 -6.12 -1.57 -2.76
CA ILE A 76 -6.70 -0.24 -2.56
C ILE A 76 -5.61 0.68 -2.05
N PHE A 77 -5.15 1.57 -2.92
CA PHE A 77 -4.30 2.68 -2.54
C PHE A 77 -5.19 3.90 -2.31
N VAL A 78 -5.18 4.43 -1.08
CA VAL A 78 -5.98 5.61 -0.70
C VAL A 78 -5.03 6.80 -0.50
N PRO A 79 -4.75 7.58 -1.56
CA PRO A 79 -3.98 8.80 -1.44
C PRO A 79 -4.77 9.89 -0.69
N ILE A 80 -4.07 10.90 -0.17
CA ILE A 80 -4.72 12.12 0.33
C ILE A 80 -5.34 12.91 -0.83
N GLY A 81 -4.74 12.89 -2.02
CA GLY A 81 -5.11 13.81 -3.09
C GLY A 81 -4.94 15.27 -2.68
N TYR A 82 -5.78 16.15 -3.23
CA TYR A 82 -5.82 17.57 -2.88
C TYR A 82 -6.99 17.94 -1.94
N ILE A 83 -7.65 16.94 -1.33
CA ILE A 83 -8.86 17.14 -0.52
C ILE A 83 -8.60 17.69 0.89
N PHE A 84 -7.33 17.75 1.30
CA PHE A 84 -6.92 18.51 2.49
C PHE A 84 -6.89 20.05 2.25
N GLY A 85 -7.32 20.50 1.07
CA GLY A 85 -7.58 21.92 0.79
C GLY A 85 -6.32 22.78 0.80
N ASP A 86 -6.44 23.99 1.35
CA ASP A 86 -5.35 24.98 1.37
C ASP A 86 -4.09 24.44 2.07
N GLY A 87 -4.23 23.50 3.02
CA GLY A 87 -3.09 22.83 3.66
C GLY A 87 -2.21 22.02 2.69
N MET A 88 -2.74 21.63 1.52
CA MET A 88 -1.94 21.02 0.45
C MET A 88 -1.09 22.04 -0.30
N SER A 89 -1.60 23.25 -0.47
CA SER A 89 -1.00 24.33 -1.24
C SER A 89 -0.25 25.36 -0.39
N GLU A 90 -0.19 25.17 0.93
CA GLU A 90 0.61 26.00 1.84
C GLU A 90 2.11 25.90 1.49
N MET A 91 2.78 27.04 1.35
CA MET A 91 4.18 27.15 0.91
C MET A 91 5.04 28.02 1.84
N GLY A 92 4.42 28.69 2.82
CA GLY A 92 5.07 29.58 3.79
C GLY A 92 5.74 28.85 4.95
N GLU A 93 5.43 27.56 5.16
CA GLU A 93 6.09 26.73 6.16
C GLU A 93 6.64 25.43 5.57
N LEU A 94 7.71 24.91 6.19
CA LEU A 94 8.27 23.61 5.85
C LEU A 94 7.29 22.51 6.29
N LYS A 95 6.74 21.80 5.31
CA LYS A 95 5.87 20.62 5.53
C LYS A 95 6.26 19.47 4.61
N GLY A 96 6.17 18.25 5.13
CA GLY A 96 6.26 17.02 4.38
C GLY A 96 4.92 16.63 3.75
N GLY A 97 4.88 15.40 3.25
CA GLY A 97 3.71 14.82 2.60
C GLY A 97 3.53 15.28 1.16
N SER A 98 2.54 14.70 0.50
CA SER A 98 2.19 14.98 -0.88
C SER A 98 0.75 14.51 -1.14
N PRO A 99 0.19 14.73 -2.34
CA PRO A 99 -1.07 14.10 -2.71
C PRO A 99 -1.07 12.57 -2.55
N TYR A 100 0.10 11.92 -2.48
CA TYR A 100 0.22 10.48 -2.30
C TYR A 100 0.17 10.01 -0.84
N GLY A 101 0.23 10.91 0.15
CA GLY A 101 0.19 10.55 1.56
C GLY A 101 0.74 11.62 2.49
N ALA A 102 0.33 11.56 3.76
CA ALA A 102 0.87 12.40 4.81
C ALA A 102 2.33 12.03 5.07
N GLY A 103 3.13 13.02 5.45
CA GLY A 103 4.53 12.79 5.75
C GLY A 103 5.14 13.96 6.52
N THR A 104 6.31 13.73 7.09
CA THR A 104 7.08 14.73 7.81
C THR A 104 8.55 14.60 7.47
N PHE A 105 9.27 15.72 7.43
CA PHE A 105 10.73 15.70 7.35
C PHE A 105 11.30 15.60 8.77
N SER A 106 12.02 14.51 9.06
CA SER A 106 12.60 14.27 10.40
C SER A 106 13.92 14.99 10.64
N GLY A 107 14.69 15.30 9.59
CA GLY A 107 16.04 15.86 9.75
C GLY A 107 16.95 14.93 10.56
N ASP A 108 17.56 15.46 11.62
CA ASP A 108 18.38 14.73 12.60
C ASP A 108 17.57 14.25 13.84
N GLY A 109 16.23 14.34 13.78
CA GLY A 109 15.33 14.01 14.88
C GLY A 109 14.99 15.19 15.79
N SER A 110 15.66 16.34 15.66
CA SER A 110 15.32 17.55 16.42
C SER A 110 14.00 18.20 15.97
N ARG A 111 13.63 18.06 14.69
CA ARG A 111 12.36 18.53 14.16
C ARG A 111 11.25 17.53 14.50
N GLN A 112 10.19 18.04 15.13
CA GLN A 112 8.96 17.29 15.34
C GLN A 112 7.94 17.64 14.25
N PRO A 113 6.97 16.74 13.96
CA PRO A 113 5.91 17.04 13.01
C PRO A 113 5.22 18.37 13.32
N SER A 114 5.04 19.21 12.31
CA SER A 114 4.32 20.48 12.48
C SER A 114 2.83 20.21 12.76
N LYS A 115 2.14 21.23 13.27
CA LYS A 115 0.68 21.16 13.44
C LYS A 115 -0.02 20.81 12.11
N LEU A 116 0.43 21.40 11.00
CA LEU A 116 -0.14 21.15 9.68
C LEU A 116 0.08 19.70 9.21
N GLU A 117 1.26 19.13 9.46
CA GLU A 117 1.56 17.73 9.13
C GLU A 117 0.71 16.76 9.96
N LEU A 118 0.50 17.06 11.24
CA LEU A 118 -0.38 16.28 12.12
C LEU A 118 -1.85 16.36 11.68
N GLU A 119 -2.31 17.54 11.28
CA GLU A 119 -3.66 17.75 10.74
C GLU A 119 -3.85 17.02 9.40
N GLN A 120 -2.84 17.02 8.53
CA GLN A 120 -2.83 16.26 7.28
C GLN A 120 -2.92 14.74 7.54
N ALA A 121 -2.13 14.23 8.49
CA ALA A 121 -2.16 12.81 8.88
C ALA A 121 -3.51 12.42 9.48
N PHE A 122 -4.07 13.27 10.35
CA PHE A 122 -5.40 13.09 10.91
C PHE A 122 -6.48 13.07 9.81
N HIS A 123 -6.40 14.01 8.87
CA HIS A 123 -7.30 14.07 7.72
C HIS A 123 -7.23 12.80 6.88
N GLN A 124 -6.02 12.30 6.56
CA GLN A 124 -5.87 11.05 5.82
C GLN A 124 -6.50 9.86 6.55
N GLY A 125 -6.25 9.74 7.85
CA GLY A 125 -6.83 8.68 8.68
C GLY A 125 -8.36 8.72 8.67
N LYS A 126 -8.95 9.92 8.83
CA LYS A 126 -10.39 10.12 8.74
C LYS A 126 -10.91 9.74 7.35
N TYR A 127 -10.28 10.23 6.29
CA TYR A 127 -10.68 9.99 4.91
C TYR A 127 -10.68 8.49 4.57
N ILE A 128 -9.64 7.75 4.98
CA ILE A 128 -9.58 6.31 4.81
C ILE A 128 -10.77 5.63 5.50
N ALA A 129 -11.00 5.99 6.77
CA ALA A 129 -12.03 5.34 7.59
C ALA A 129 -13.47 5.66 7.15
N THR A 130 -13.75 6.89 6.74
CA THR A 130 -15.12 7.34 6.47
C THR A 130 -15.48 7.34 5.00
N ASP A 131 -14.60 7.81 4.13
CA ASP A 131 -15.01 8.18 2.78
C ASP A 131 -14.53 7.13 1.78
N ALA A 132 -13.27 6.71 1.88
CA ALA A 132 -12.71 5.72 0.98
C ALA A 132 -13.35 4.34 1.20
N ILE A 133 -13.31 3.80 2.42
CA ILE A 133 -13.84 2.46 2.71
C ILE A 133 -15.36 2.40 2.53
N THR A 134 -16.10 3.40 3.00
CA THR A 134 -17.57 3.42 2.87
C THR A 134 -18.00 3.52 1.40
N SER A 135 -17.32 4.34 0.59
CA SER A 135 -17.62 4.44 -0.85
C SER A 135 -17.37 3.10 -1.55
N LEU A 136 -16.28 2.41 -1.19
CA LEU A 136 -15.97 1.08 -1.72
C LEU A 136 -17.02 0.04 -1.34
N LEU A 137 -17.43 -0.01 -0.06
CA LEU A 137 -18.49 -0.91 0.41
C LEU A 137 -19.81 -0.62 -0.29
N SER A 138 -20.13 0.66 -0.53
CA SER A 138 -21.35 1.07 -1.23
C SER A 138 -21.35 0.63 -2.70
N ILE A 139 -20.22 0.74 -3.40
CA ILE A 139 -20.07 0.26 -4.78
C ILE A 139 -20.26 -1.26 -4.85
N VAL A 140 -19.67 -2.02 -3.91
CA VAL A 140 -19.84 -3.48 -3.84
C VAL A 140 -21.31 -3.84 -3.57
N ALA A 141 -21.97 -3.15 -2.63
CA ALA A 141 -23.38 -3.38 -2.31
C ALA A 141 -24.31 -3.07 -3.49
N LEU A 142 -24.06 -1.98 -4.23
CA LEU A 142 -24.79 -1.62 -5.45
C LEU A 142 -24.65 -2.70 -6.52
N ASN A 143 -23.42 -3.14 -6.80
CA ASN A 143 -23.16 -4.18 -7.79
C ASN A 143 -23.84 -5.51 -7.45
N LEU A 144 -23.85 -5.90 -6.17
CA LEU A 144 -24.54 -7.10 -5.70
C LEU A 144 -26.07 -6.97 -5.84
N SER A 145 -26.62 -5.81 -5.50
CA SER A 145 -28.06 -5.53 -5.65
C SER A 145 -28.49 -5.60 -7.12
N THR A 146 -27.72 -5.00 -8.03
CA THR A 146 -28.01 -5.05 -9.47
C THR A 146 -27.93 -6.49 -9.98
N TYR A 147 -26.92 -7.26 -9.58
CA TYR A 147 -26.78 -8.67 -9.96
C TYR A 147 -27.97 -9.54 -9.48
N LEU A 148 -28.37 -9.40 -8.22
CA LEU A 148 -29.54 -10.10 -7.66
C LEU A 148 -30.84 -9.71 -8.36
N SER A 149 -30.99 -8.43 -8.75
CA SER A 149 -32.17 -7.97 -9.49
C SER A 149 -32.27 -8.63 -10.88
N HIS A 150 -31.14 -8.85 -11.56
CA HIS A 150 -31.10 -9.57 -12.84
C HIS A 150 -31.47 -11.05 -12.68
N ILE A 151 -30.98 -11.74 -11.65
CA ILE A 151 -31.35 -13.14 -11.38
C ILE A 151 -32.85 -13.27 -11.11
N ASN A 152 -33.41 -12.41 -10.25
CA ASN A 152 -34.84 -12.44 -9.95
C ASN A 152 -35.69 -12.15 -11.20
N SER A 153 -35.27 -11.22 -12.06
CA SER A 153 -35.98 -10.96 -13.32
C SER A 153 -36.00 -12.18 -14.25
N TYR A 154 -34.92 -12.98 -14.25
CA TYR A 154 -34.82 -14.20 -15.04
C TYR A 154 -35.73 -15.31 -14.50
N LEU A 155 -35.72 -15.52 -13.17
CA LEU A 155 -36.53 -16.54 -12.49
C LEU A 155 -38.03 -16.25 -12.55
N LEU A 156 -38.44 -14.98 -12.61
CA LEU A 156 -39.85 -14.58 -12.73
C LEU A 156 -40.36 -14.58 -14.17
N SER A 157 -39.48 -14.79 -15.16
CA SER A 157 -39.81 -14.83 -16.59
C SER A 157 -39.91 -16.26 -17.16
N SER A 158 -39.65 -17.27 -16.33
CA SER A 158 -39.73 -18.72 -16.61
C SER A 158 -40.85 -19.37 -15.82
#